data_AF-A0A7J2YSM0-F1
#
_entry.id   AF-A0A7J2YSM0-F1
#
_cell.length_a   1.000
_cell.length_b   1.000
_cell.length_c   1.000
_cell.angle_alpha   90.00
_cell.angle_beta   90.00
_cell.angle_gamma   90.00
#
_symmetry.space_group_name_H-M   'P 1'
#
loop_
_entity.id
_entity.type
_entity.pdbx_description
1 polymer ?
#
loop_
_entity_poly.entity_id
_entity_poly.type
_entity_poly.pdbx_seq_one_letter_code
_entity_poly.pdbx_strand_id
1 'polypeptide(L)'
;MGSMTVTTKSLSYALRSLYPGAFASYQGIVFRVIGPEQTSLRGVSPDMTLTISVMQKLSDSSGKELLSKAIQKLQKQIQEESGRTVPNLEKVTVTVPKKIDLRFDDSLDMVYCSDPNCGTLDKLSYFRYPPKDRLPICRRCQKAQVQQAPVWIPQRLPRVMSHALLGDPGTGIIRNMGTAQIFCYYSKTGDRCTHPQSADGKCVHDFIRKLGSLKMEDPQRPVDSLRRHNPHCPKGLKVAPIKLERLFRTGSHWFKMDFPRESMSVPLQVSAVESYNLTNDPEIDEVNEVLANIKPVLFNPKVVDLEKSRFSRLRVLEITYGFRIGNKFNGVSSYYLDGQENNVLGRLTDTQGFLLVLKPEFHDLIEKLKEESHETQSAEYLKEVAVHSLKHALLVLAPMYTGFEPEKFHGSYDVLKPEEGGRVYVYDTDEGGNGGFAALMNDKDSLIRMFKNIRQRLECRTRECSNACKQCLFIKNCGNVNRKLNRKLLLALGVFWPD
;
A
#
# COMPACT_ATOMS: atom_id res chain seq x y z
N MET A 1 10.11 28.73 8.58
CA MET A 1 8.88 27.98 8.24
C MET A 1 9.21 27.02 7.11
N GLY A 2 9.28 25.72 7.37
CA GLY A 2 9.68 24.70 6.38
C GLY A 2 8.55 24.40 5.41
N SER A 3 8.83 24.53 4.10
CA SER A 3 7.98 24.05 3.02
C SER A 3 7.79 22.54 3.16
N MET A 4 6.57 22.07 3.39
CA MET A 4 6.24 20.64 3.36
C MET A 4 6.30 20.14 1.92
N THR A 5 7.45 19.63 1.50
CA THR A 5 7.60 18.83 0.28
C THR A 5 6.92 17.48 0.48
N VAL A 6 5.73 17.31 -0.11
CA VAL A 6 5.02 16.03 -0.20
C VAL A 6 5.73 15.17 -1.24
N THR A 7 6.47 14.15 -0.80
CA THR A 7 7.13 13.19 -1.70
C THR A 7 6.15 12.13 -2.17
N THR A 8 6.05 11.92 -3.49
CA THR A 8 5.14 10.95 -4.14
C THR A 8 5.91 9.69 -4.58
N LYS A 9 5.64 8.51 -3.99
CA LYS A 9 6.53 7.32 -4.11
C LYS A 9 5.84 5.97 -4.42
N SER A 10 4.51 5.89 -4.49
CA SER A 10 3.71 4.68 -4.15
C SER A 10 4.16 3.31 -4.68
N LEU A 11 4.03 3.02 -5.99
CA LEU A 11 4.15 1.65 -6.48
C LEU A 11 5.61 1.21 -6.65
N SER A 12 6.44 2.09 -7.22
CA SER A 12 7.86 1.82 -7.39
C SER A 12 8.57 1.69 -6.05
N TYR A 13 8.19 2.48 -5.04
CA TYR A 13 8.76 2.37 -3.70
C TYR A 13 8.29 1.10 -2.98
N ALA A 14 6.99 0.79 -2.99
CA ALA A 14 6.49 -0.44 -2.37
C ALA A 14 7.09 -1.69 -3.02
N LEU A 15 7.29 -1.68 -4.33
CA LEU A 15 7.98 -2.76 -5.01
C LEU A 15 9.50 -2.78 -4.72
N ARG A 16 10.16 -1.63 -4.58
CA ARG A 16 11.58 -1.55 -4.18
C ARG A 16 11.82 -1.99 -2.75
N SER A 17 10.93 -1.67 -1.82
CA SER A 17 11.07 -2.14 -0.44
C SER A 17 10.98 -3.66 -0.39
N LEU A 18 10.17 -4.26 -1.26
CA LEU A 18 10.05 -5.71 -1.38
C LEU A 18 11.20 -6.36 -2.17
N TYR A 19 11.67 -5.71 -3.24
CA TYR A 19 12.68 -6.25 -4.16
C TYR A 19 13.70 -5.15 -4.54
N PRO A 20 14.58 -4.73 -3.61
CA PRO A 20 15.44 -3.56 -3.81
C PRO A 20 16.43 -3.71 -4.97
N GLY A 21 16.85 -4.94 -5.27
CA GLY A 21 17.75 -5.25 -6.39
C GLY A 21 17.10 -5.26 -7.78
N ALA A 22 15.77 -5.24 -7.88
CA ALA A 22 15.05 -5.50 -9.12
C ALA A 22 14.67 -4.24 -9.92
N PHE A 23 15.07 -3.04 -9.50
CA PHE A 23 14.56 -1.76 -10.05
C PHE A 23 15.60 -0.76 -10.51
N ALA A 24 15.27 -0.06 -11.60
CA ALA A 24 15.87 1.20 -12.02
C ALA A 24 14.75 2.18 -12.44
N SER A 25 14.25 3.05 -11.56
CA SER A 25 13.29 4.09 -12.00
C SER A 25 13.26 5.36 -11.12
N TYR A 26 12.42 6.32 -11.46
CA TYR A 26 12.41 7.68 -10.91
C TYR A 26 11.58 7.84 -9.64
N GLN A 27 12.04 8.71 -8.73
CA GLN A 27 11.25 9.20 -7.60
C GLN A 27 10.12 10.11 -8.14
N GLY A 28 8.88 9.95 -7.67
CA GLY A 28 7.81 10.92 -7.96
C GLY A 28 6.61 10.42 -8.77
N ILE A 29 6.73 9.31 -9.51
CA ILE A 29 5.74 8.91 -10.52
C ILE A 29 5.21 7.51 -10.25
N VAL A 30 3.92 7.30 -10.56
CA VAL A 30 3.27 5.99 -10.45
C VAL A 30 3.47 5.22 -11.75
N PHE A 31 3.92 3.98 -11.62
CA PHE A 31 4.18 3.09 -12.74
C PHE A 31 3.10 2.01 -12.83
N ARG A 32 3.02 1.32 -13.95
CA ARG A 32 2.36 0.02 -14.12
C ARG A 32 3.44 -0.99 -14.48
N VAL A 33 3.33 -2.23 -14.00
CA VAL A 33 4.19 -3.33 -14.46
C VAL A 33 3.76 -3.71 -15.88
N ILE A 34 4.63 -3.54 -16.86
CA ILE A 34 4.39 -3.90 -18.27
C ILE A 34 5.71 -4.32 -18.90
N GLY A 35 5.78 -5.53 -19.47
CA GLY A 35 6.95 -6.02 -20.19
C GLY A 35 6.64 -6.53 -21.58
N PRO A 36 7.69 -6.66 -22.41
CA PRO A 36 7.61 -7.31 -23.72
C PRO A 36 7.56 -8.84 -23.63
N GLU A 37 7.92 -9.42 -22.47
CA GLU A 37 8.03 -10.87 -22.29
C GLU A 37 6.66 -11.52 -22.10
N GLN A 38 6.42 -12.63 -22.82
CA GLN A 38 5.29 -13.53 -22.64
C GLN A 38 5.51 -14.46 -21.43
N THR A 39 5.84 -13.89 -20.28
CA THR A 39 5.65 -14.59 -19.01
C THR A 39 4.25 -14.30 -18.50
N SER A 40 3.67 -15.20 -17.70
CA SER A 40 2.37 -14.97 -17.05
C SER A 40 2.34 -13.72 -16.15
N LEU A 41 3.51 -13.20 -15.77
CA LEU A 41 3.69 -11.91 -15.08
C LEU A 41 4.36 -10.89 -16.04
N ARG A 42 3.59 -10.35 -16.99
CA ARG A 42 4.09 -9.36 -17.98
C ARG A 42 4.93 -8.27 -17.32
N GLY A 43 6.22 -8.17 -17.69
CA GLY A 43 7.12 -7.15 -17.14
C GLY A 43 7.88 -7.56 -15.89
N VAL A 44 7.88 -8.84 -15.55
CA VAL A 44 8.77 -9.39 -14.54
C VAL A 44 9.68 -10.41 -15.19
N SER A 45 10.98 -10.17 -15.12
CA SER A 45 12.00 -11.17 -15.43
C SER A 45 12.41 -11.87 -14.13
N PRO A 46 12.28 -13.20 -14.05
CA PRO A 46 12.61 -13.96 -12.85
C PRO A 46 14.12 -13.97 -12.58
N ASP A 47 14.48 -13.99 -11.30
CA ASP A 47 15.80 -14.47 -10.88
C ASP A 47 15.74 -15.99 -10.88
N MET A 48 16.21 -16.62 -11.95
CA MET A 48 16.10 -18.07 -12.10
C MET A 48 16.82 -18.81 -10.97
N THR A 49 17.97 -18.33 -10.51
CA THR A 49 18.73 -18.98 -9.43
C THR A 49 17.95 -18.91 -8.11
N LEU A 50 17.48 -17.73 -7.72
CA LEU A 50 16.70 -17.58 -6.49
C LEU A 50 15.33 -18.25 -6.60
N THR A 51 14.66 -18.16 -7.75
CA THR A 51 13.37 -18.80 -7.99
C THR A 51 13.48 -20.32 -7.88
N ILE A 52 14.48 -20.95 -8.50
CA ILE A 52 14.72 -22.39 -8.37
C ILE A 52 15.03 -22.75 -6.92
N SER A 53 15.87 -21.97 -6.23
CA SER A 53 16.20 -22.20 -4.82
C SER A 53 14.97 -22.12 -3.90
N VAL A 54 14.10 -21.12 -4.11
CA VAL A 54 12.84 -20.99 -3.38
C VAL A 54 11.93 -22.17 -3.66
N MET A 55 11.75 -22.55 -4.92
CA MET A 55 10.89 -23.68 -5.29
C MET A 55 11.41 -25.01 -4.73
N GLN A 56 12.74 -25.21 -4.69
CA GLN A 56 13.35 -26.36 -4.02
C GLN A 56 13.06 -26.37 -2.51
N LYS A 57 13.32 -25.26 -1.80
CA LYS A 57 13.00 -25.13 -0.36
C LYS A 57 11.50 -25.35 -0.08
N LEU A 58 10.62 -24.90 -0.98
CA LEU A 58 9.17 -25.10 -0.86
C LEU A 58 8.70 -26.52 -1.20
N SER A 59 9.54 -27.33 -1.84
CA SER A 59 9.23 -28.73 -2.18
C SER A 59 9.47 -29.72 -1.03
N ASP A 60 10.27 -29.31 -0.03
CA ASP A 60 10.52 -30.05 1.21
C ASP A 60 9.27 -30.07 2.11
N SER A 61 9.25 -30.95 3.13
CA SER A 61 8.06 -31.14 3.99
C SER A 61 7.62 -29.87 4.72
N SER A 62 8.56 -29.14 5.33
CA SER A 62 8.29 -27.85 5.98
C SER A 62 7.87 -26.78 4.97
N GLY A 63 8.57 -26.71 3.84
CA GLY A 63 8.25 -25.83 2.73
C GLY A 63 6.83 -26.01 2.18
N LYS A 64 6.36 -27.25 2.07
CA LYS A 64 5.00 -27.60 1.64
C LYS A 64 3.95 -27.12 2.64
N GLU A 65 4.20 -27.26 3.93
CA GLU A 65 3.29 -26.75 4.96
C GLU A 65 3.22 -25.22 4.91
N LEU A 66 4.35 -24.55 4.77
CA LEU A 66 4.44 -23.10 4.65
C LEU A 66 3.70 -22.59 3.39
N LEU A 67 3.89 -23.25 2.25
CA LEU A 67 3.19 -22.92 1.00
C LEU A 67 1.69 -23.16 1.13
N SER A 68 1.26 -24.26 1.76
CA SER A 68 -0.15 -24.56 2.02
C SER A 68 -0.81 -23.48 2.88
N LYS A 69 -0.15 -23.04 3.96
CA LYS A 69 -0.60 -21.91 4.79
C LYS A 69 -0.74 -20.63 3.95
N ALA A 70 0.23 -20.34 3.09
CA ALA A 70 0.20 -19.16 2.23
C ALA A 70 -0.97 -19.22 1.22
N ILE A 71 -1.20 -20.38 0.60
CA ILE A 71 -2.31 -20.62 -0.33
C ILE A 71 -3.68 -20.46 0.35
N GLN A 72 -3.86 -20.99 1.55
CA GLN A 72 -5.11 -20.82 2.31
C GLN A 72 -5.39 -19.35 2.61
N LYS A 73 -4.37 -18.60 3.07
CA LYS A 73 -4.49 -17.14 3.29
C LYS A 73 -4.79 -16.40 2.00
N LEU A 74 -4.11 -16.77 0.91
CA LEU A 74 -4.30 -16.19 -0.42
C LEU A 74 -5.74 -16.38 -0.90
N GLN A 75 -6.24 -17.61 -0.86
CA GLN A 75 -7.60 -17.95 -1.27
C GLN A 75 -8.64 -17.17 -0.46
N LYS A 76 -8.46 -17.10 0.87
CA LYS A 76 -9.33 -16.33 1.75
C LYS A 76 -9.33 -14.85 1.39
N GLN A 77 -8.15 -14.23 1.23
CA GLN A 77 -8.06 -12.81 0.88
C GLN A 77 -8.68 -12.51 -0.48
N ILE A 78 -8.40 -13.31 -1.51
CA ILE A 78 -9.01 -13.10 -2.84
C ILE A 78 -10.53 -13.27 -2.77
N GLN A 79 -11.04 -14.28 -2.08
CA GLN A 79 -12.48 -14.48 -1.91
C GLN A 79 -13.13 -13.30 -1.20
N GLU A 80 -12.52 -12.75 -0.15
CA GLU A 80 -13.04 -11.60 0.58
C GLU A 80 -12.99 -10.30 -0.24
N GLU A 81 -11.91 -10.09 -1.00
CA GLU A 81 -11.71 -8.83 -1.72
C GLU A 81 -12.42 -8.79 -3.09
N SER A 82 -12.50 -9.91 -3.80
CA SER A 82 -13.12 -9.98 -5.13
C SER A 82 -14.40 -10.79 -5.19
N GLY A 83 -14.74 -11.57 -4.15
CA GLY A 83 -15.85 -12.51 -4.19
C GLY A 83 -15.59 -13.72 -5.09
N ARG A 84 -14.33 -13.97 -5.49
CA ARG A 84 -13.97 -15.02 -6.45
C ARG A 84 -13.15 -16.10 -5.78
N THR A 85 -13.40 -17.33 -6.21
CA THR A 85 -12.48 -18.43 -6.00
C THR A 85 -11.50 -18.49 -7.18
N VAL A 86 -10.23 -18.74 -6.89
CA VAL A 86 -9.22 -18.98 -7.93
C VAL A 86 -9.03 -20.50 -8.03
N PRO A 87 -9.30 -21.10 -9.20
CA PRO A 87 -9.07 -22.53 -9.37
C PRO A 87 -7.57 -22.84 -9.40
N ASN A 88 -7.23 -24.06 -9.02
CA ASN A 88 -5.87 -24.61 -9.09
C ASN A 88 -4.79 -23.89 -8.27
N LEU A 89 -5.16 -23.21 -7.16
CA LEU A 89 -4.18 -22.52 -6.30
C LEU A 89 -3.13 -23.46 -5.69
N GLU A 90 -3.40 -24.76 -5.64
CA GLU A 90 -2.41 -25.79 -5.27
C GLU A 90 -1.22 -25.87 -6.24
N LYS A 91 -1.33 -25.29 -7.44
CA LYS A 91 -0.25 -25.19 -8.43
C LYS A 91 0.44 -23.82 -8.43
N VAL A 92 0.28 -23.03 -7.37
CA VAL A 92 0.93 -21.71 -7.26
C VAL A 92 2.45 -21.88 -7.35
N THR A 93 3.05 -21.13 -8.27
CA THR A 93 4.49 -21.09 -8.47
C THR A 93 5.01 -19.73 -8.05
N VAL A 94 5.97 -19.73 -7.12
CA VAL A 94 6.53 -18.50 -6.54
C VAL A 94 7.72 -18.04 -7.38
N THR A 95 7.59 -16.86 -8.00
CA THR A 95 8.65 -16.24 -8.78
C THR A 95 9.35 -15.16 -7.97
N VAL A 96 10.67 -15.28 -7.82
CA VAL A 96 11.50 -14.22 -7.25
C VAL A 96 11.91 -13.27 -8.38
N PRO A 97 11.55 -11.99 -8.35
CA PRO A 97 11.85 -11.08 -9.45
C PRO A 97 13.33 -10.65 -9.45
N LYS A 98 14.03 -10.82 -10.59
CA LYS A 98 15.34 -10.22 -10.85
C LYS A 98 15.23 -8.80 -11.35
N LYS A 99 14.23 -8.56 -12.20
CA LYS A 99 13.99 -7.26 -12.83
C LYS A 99 12.49 -7.09 -12.99
N ILE A 100 11.99 -5.91 -12.64
CA ILE A 100 10.59 -5.54 -12.85
C ILE A 100 10.57 -4.32 -13.79
N ASP A 101 10.13 -4.56 -15.01
CA ASP A 101 9.92 -3.55 -16.04
C ASP A 101 8.65 -2.75 -15.73
N LEU A 102 8.89 -1.55 -15.24
CA LEU A 102 7.88 -0.55 -14.96
C LEU A 102 7.72 0.37 -16.17
N ARG A 103 6.50 0.50 -16.70
CA ARG A 103 6.14 1.55 -17.66
C ARG A 103 5.22 2.57 -17.02
N PHE A 104 5.22 3.79 -17.54
CA PHE A 104 4.19 4.75 -17.15
C PHE A 104 2.84 4.24 -17.66
N ASP A 105 1.85 4.22 -16.78
CA ASP A 105 0.46 4.10 -17.24
C ASP A 105 0.14 5.38 -18.03
N ASP A 106 -0.41 5.28 -19.24
CA ASP A 106 -0.76 6.47 -20.04
C ASP A 106 -1.68 7.45 -19.29
N SER A 107 -2.44 6.96 -18.32
CA SER A 107 -3.31 7.76 -17.44
C SER A 107 -2.54 8.51 -16.35
N LEU A 108 -1.32 8.05 -16.04
CA LEU A 108 -0.41 8.55 -15.00
C LEU A 108 0.88 9.14 -15.59
N ASP A 109 1.07 9.09 -16.91
CA ASP A 109 2.21 9.67 -17.63
C ASP A 109 2.10 11.20 -17.75
N MET A 110 1.06 11.83 -17.20
CA MET A 110 0.85 13.27 -17.29
C MET A 110 1.59 14.01 -16.17
N VAL A 111 2.36 15.01 -16.55
CA VAL A 111 3.04 15.96 -15.64
C VAL A 111 2.65 17.38 -15.99
N TYR A 112 2.70 18.31 -15.03
CA TYR A 112 2.51 19.73 -15.28
C TYR A 112 3.69 20.55 -14.76
N CYS A 113 3.98 21.68 -15.40
CA CYS A 113 5.01 22.59 -14.93
C CYS A 113 4.63 23.24 -13.59
N SER A 114 5.53 23.17 -12.59
CA SER A 114 5.30 23.77 -11.27
C SER A 114 5.34 25.31 -11.26
N ASP A 115 5.86 25.94 -12.32
CA ASP A 115 5.79 27.39 -12.47
C ASP A 115 4.32 27.81 -12.71
N PRO A 116 3.72 28.62 -11.82
CA PRO A 116 2.32 29.04 -11.90
C PRO A 116 2.00 29.85 -13.15
N ASN A 117 3.01 30.43 -13.82
CA ASN A 117 2.84 31.17 -15.07
C ASN A 117 2.95 30.25 -16.30
N CYS A 118 3.62 29.10 -16.16
CA CYS A 118 3.77 28.15 -17.26
C CYS A 118 2.66 27.10 -17.26
N GLY A 119 2.51 26.37 -16.16
CA GLY A 119 1.45 25.38 -15.95
C GLY A 119 1.33 24.26 -16.99
N THR A 120 2.26 24.16 -17.95
CA THR A 120 2.09 23.33 -19.15
C THR A 120 1.98 21.87 -18.77
N LEU A 121 0.93 21.17 -19.26
CA LEU A 121 0.88 19.72 -19.19
C LEU A 121 1.74 19.11 -20.29
N ASP A 122 2.50 18.09 -19.93
CA ASP A 122 3.26 17.27 -20.86
C ASP A 122 3.12 15.81 -20.46
N LYS A 123 3.44 14.91 -21.41
CA LYS A 123 3.70 13.51 -21.07
C LYS A 123 5.13 13.39 -20.55
N LEU A 124 5.34 12.68 -19.46
CA LEU A 124 6.66 12.43 -18.92
C LEU A 124 7.52 11.59 -19.89
N SER A 125 6.90 10.67 -20.62
CA SER A 125 7.52 9.95 -21.73
C SER A 125 8.13 10.85 -22.83
N TYR A 126 7.74 12.13 -22.90
CA TYR A 126 8.32 13.08 -23.85
C TYR A 126 9.64 13.70 -23.40
N PHE A 127 10.07 13.45 -22.16
CA PHE A 127 11.34 13.93 -21.64
C PHE A 127 12.39 12.83 -21.86
N ARG A 128 13.52 13.19 -22.49
CA ARG A 128 14.66 12.28 -22.59
C ARG A 128 15.22 12.06 -21.17
N TYR A 129 15.38 10.80 -20.80
CA TYR A 129 15.86 10.27 -19.51
C TYR A 129 16.36 11.34 -18.51
N PRO A 130 15.52 11.77 -17.55
CA PRO A 130 15.95 12.69 -16.51
C PRO A 130 17.07 12.11 -15.62
N PRO A 131 17.71 12.91 -14.76
CA PRO A 131 18.59 12.40 -13.71
C PRO A 131 17.80 11.51 -12.72
N LYS A 132 18.40 10.41 -12.22
CA LYS A 132 17.73 9.35 -11.43
C LYS A 132 16.95 9.85 -10.19
N ASP A 133 17.30 11.04 -9.71
CA ASP A 133 16.93 11.62 -8.43
C ASP A 133 15.92 12.77 -8.51
N ARG A 134 15.54 13.23 -9.71
CA ARG A 134 14.63 14.39 -9.85
C ARG A 134 13.75 14.34 -11.10
N LEU A 135 12.59 14.98 -11.00
CA LEU A 135 11.72 15.20 -12.16
C LEU A 135 12.39 16.18 -13.15
N PRO A 136 12.13 16.02 -14.46
CA PRO A 136 12.78 16.85 -15.47
C PRO A 136 12.34 18.31 -15.36
N ILE A 137 13.15 19.20 -15.90
CA ILE A 137 12.80 20.61 -16.08
C ILE A 137 11.77 20.69 -17.21
N CYS A 138 10.74 21.52 -17.04
CA CYS A 138 9.72 21.75 -18.04
C CYS A 138 10.35 22.14 -19.38
N ARG A 139 10.05 21.39 -20.44
CA ARG A 139 10.58 21.60 -21.80
C ARG A 139 10.25 22.98 -22.37
N ARG A 140 9.23 23.64 -21.81
CA ARG A 140 8.72 24.91 -22.29
C ARG A 140 9.35 26.11 -21.58
N CYS A 141 9.22 26.20 -20.26
CA CYS A 141 9.76 27.35 -19.55
C CYS A 141 11.25 27.20 -19.22
N GLN A 142 11.79 25.98 -19.22
CA GLN A 142 13.20 25.68 -18.92
C GLN A 142 13.68 26.18 -17.54
N LYS A 143 12.75 26.56 -16.65
CA LYS A 143 13.03 27.20 -15.36
C LYS A 143 12.55 26.39 -14.16
N ALA A 144 11.44 25.67 -14.31
CA ALA A 144 10.80 24.95 -13.22
C ALA A 144 10.73 23.46 -13.49
N GLN A 145 10.80 22.66 -12.41
CA GLN A 145 10.59 21.22 -12.49
C GLN A 145 9.13 20.92 -12.81
N VAL A 146 8.88 19.85 -13.55
CA VAL A 146 7.52 19.32 -13.69
C VAL A 146 7.12 18.56 -12.42
N GLN A 147 5.83 18.47 -12.17
CA GLN A 147 5.22 17.70 -11.09
C GLN A 147 4.20 16.73 -11.68
N GLN A 148 3.97 15.62 -11.01
CA GLN A 148 2.93 14.66 -11.40
C GLN A 148 1.57 15.36 -11.48
N ALA A 149 0.90 15.28 -12.63
CA ALA A 149 -0.42 15.87 -12.78
C ALA A 149 -1.43 15.14 -11.89
N PRO A 150 -2.41 15.86 -11.33
CA PRO A 150 -3.50 15.24 -10.60
C PRO A 150 -4.31 14.33 -11.51
N VAL A 151 -5.02 13.39 -10.92
CA VAL A 151 -5.77 12.35 -11.62
C VAL A 151 -7.20 12.29 -11.10
N TRP A 152 -8.10 11.75 -11.90
CA TRP A 152 -9.46 11.46 -11.44
C TRP A 152 -9.52 10.07 -10.81
N ILE A 153 -9.93 10.04 -9.55
CA ILE A 153 -10.11 8.83 -8.75
C ILE A 153 -11.61 8.59 -8.56
N PRO A 154 -12.13 7.39 -8.87
CA PRO A 154 -13.53 7.07 -8.66
C PRO A 154 -13.84 7.04 -7.17
N GLN A 155 -15.09 7.35 -6.83
CA GLN A 155 -15.62 7.36 -5.48
C GLN A 155 -16.97 6.65 -5.50
N ARG A 156 -17.13 5.59 -4.71
CA ARG A 156 -18.38 4.85 -4.56
C ARG A 156 -19.45 5.70 -3.88
N LEU A 157 -20.69 5.57 -4.32
CA LEU A 157 -21.83 6.17 -3.62
C LEU A 157 -22.23 5.30 -2.40
N PRO A 158 -22.48 5.89 -1.22
CA PRO A 158 -22.72 5.13 0.03
C PRO A 158 -23.91 4.16 0.03
N ARG A 159 -24.78 4.17 -0.99
CA ARG A 159 -26.09 3.50 -0.96
C ARG A 159 -26.27 2.38 -1.99
N VAL A 160 -25.25 2.01 -2.75
CA VAL A 160 -25.37 0.91 -3.72
C VAL A 160 -24.53 -0.26 -3.25
N MET A 161 -25.19 -1.32 -2.77
CA MET A 161 -24.63 -2.67 -2.70
C MET A 161 -24.44 -3.20 -4.13
N SER A 162 -23.59 -2.56 -4.93
CA SER A 162 -23.10 -3.20 -6.13
C SER A 162 -22.06 -4.23 -5.68
N HIS A 163 -22.31 -5.49 -6.04
CA HIS A 163 -21.27 -6.49 -6.21
C HIS A 163 -20.10 -5.86 -6.97
N ALA A 164 -18.88 -6.32 -6.71
CA ALA A 164 -17.68 -5.89 -7.39
C ALA A 164 -17.79 -6.20 -8.91
N LEU A 165 -18.51 -5.35 -9.63
CA LEU A 165 -18.36 -5.19 -11.06
C LEU A 165 -16.98 -4.59 -11.23
N LEU A 166 -16.05 -5.47 -11.64
CA LEU A 166 -15.00 -5.12 -12.57
C LEU A 166 -15.44 -3.89 -13.35
N GLY A 167 -14.69 -2.79 -13.20
CA GLY A 167 -14.64 -1.85 -14.29
C GLY A 167 -14.35 -2.67 -15.54
N ASP A 168 -15.15 -2.48 -16.57
CA ASP A 168 -14.87 -2.98 -17.90
C ASP A 168 -13.37 -2.77 -18.17
N PRO A 169 -12.57 -3.82 -18.44
CA PRO A 169 -11.11 -3.70 -18.55
C PRO A 169 -10.65 -2.67 -19.59
N GLY A 170 -11.55 -2.22 -20.48
CA GLY A 170 -11.33 -1.11 -21.41
C GLY A 170 -11.43 0.31 -20.81
N THR A 171 -12.00 0.49 -19.61
CA THR A 171 -12.14 1.81 -18.96
C THR A 171 -11.17 1.96 -17.80
N GLY A 172 -10.05 2.65 -18.05
CA GLY A 172 -9.08 3.00 -17.00
C GLY A 172 -9.78 3.58 -15.76
N ILE A 173 -9.54 2.94 -14.61
CA ILE A 173 -10.13 3.28 -13.31
C ILE A 173 -9.63 4.63 -12.84
N ILE A 174 -8.33 4.86 -13.02
CA ILE A 174 -7.77 6.20 -12.96
C ILE A 174 -7.85 6.77 -14.37
N ARG A 175 -8.48 7.94 -14.49
CA ARG A 175 -8.46 8.69 -15.75
C ARG A 175 -7.51 9.86 -15.61
N ASN A 176 -6.68 10.07 -16.64
CA ASN A 176 -6.01 11.36 -16.76
C ASN A 176 -7.05 12.48 -16.82
N MET A 177 -6.64 13.72 -16.60
CA MET A 177 -7.56 14.85 -16.60
C MET A 177 -8.13 15.24 -17.99
N GLY A 178 -7.90 14.39 -18.99
CA GLY A 178 -8.12 14.68 -20.39
C GLY A 178 -7.12 15.73 -20.90
N THR A 179 -6.48 15.44 -22.01
CA THR A 179 -5.60 16.39 -22.71
C THR A 179 -6.38 17.23 -23.71
N ALA A 180 -7.60 17.64 -23.36
CA ALA A 180 -8.40 18.50 -24.22
C ALA A 180 -7.54 19.72 -24.57
N GLN A 181 -7.31 19.92 -25.87
CA GLN A 181 -6.54 21.05 -26.37
C GLN A 181 -7.27 22.31 -25.94
N ILE A 182 -6.66 23.09 -25.04
CA ILE A 182 -7.21 24.37 -24.63
C ILE A 182 -6.82 25.35 -25.72
N PHE A 183 -7.70 25.49 -26.70
CA PHE A 183 -7.58 26.54 -27.68
C PHE A 183 -7.81 27.88 -27.01
N CYS A 184 -7.13 28.91 -27.48
CA CYS A 184 -7.34 30.29 -27.04
C CYS A 184 -8.73 30.83 -27.39
N TYR A 185 -9.44 30.08 -28.22
CA TYR A 185 -10.77 30.33 -28.69
C TYR A 185 -11.48 28.99 -28.82
N TYR A 186 -12.64 28.84 -28.19
CA TYR A 186 -13.42 27.62 -28.30
C TYR A 186 -13.92 27.46 -29.74
N SER A 187 -13.25 26.65 -30.54
CA SER A 187 -13.86 26.04 -31.72
C SER A 187 -14.92 25.05 -31.22
N LYS A 188 -16.20 25.39 -31.44
CA LYS A 188 -17.23 24.35 -31.57
C LYS A 188 -17.33 24.00 -33.05
N THR A 189 -17.68 22.75 -33.36
CA THR A 189 -18.05 22.30 -34.71
C THR A 189 -19.07 23.27 -35.32
N GLY A 190 -18.69 23.95 -36.41
CA GLY A 190 -19.56 24.90 -37.14
C GLY A 190 -19.01 26.32 -37.38
N ASP A 191 -17.69 26.50 -37.54
CA ASP A 191 -17.01 27.72 -38.06
C ASP A 191 -17.30 29.10 -37.43
N ARG A 192 -18.09 29.18 -36.35
CA ARG A 192 -18.37 30.45 -35.67
C ARG A 192 -17.46 30.63 -34.45
N CYS A 193 -16.46 31.51 -34.56
CA CYS A 193 -15.65 31.99 -33.44
C CYS A 193 -16.54 32.83 -32.49
N THR A 194 -16.80 32.35 -31.26
CA THR A 194 -17.80 32.96 -30.36
C THR A 194 -17.27 33.95 -29.29
N HIS A 195 -15.99 34.35 -29.27
CA HIS A 195 -15.52 35.44 -28.38
C HIS A 195 -14.12 36.00 -28.72
N PRO A 196 -13.76 37.19 -28.16
CA PRO A 196 -13.58 38.40 -28.95
C PRO A 196 -12.43 38.26 -29.95
N GLN A 197 -12.71 38.78 -31.14
CA GLN A 197 -11.78 38.86 -32.24
C GLN A 197 -10.42 39.38 -31.77
N SER A 198 -9.35 38.87 -32.36
CA SER A 198 -8.11 39.64 -32.52
C SER A 198 -8.42 41.14 -32.69
N ALA A 199 -7.49 42.03 -32.33
CA ALA A 199 -7.61 43.43 -32.71
C ALA A 199 -7.89 43.66 -34.23
N ASP A 200 -7.60 42.66 -35.08
CA ASP A 200 -7.84 42.66 -36.53
C ASP A 200 -9.12 41.94 -37.01
N GLY A 201 -10.02 41.51 -36.12
CA GLY A 201 -11.30 40.90 -36.53
C GLY A 201 -11.24 39.44 -36.98
N LYS A 202 -10.04 38.87 -37.20
CA LYS A 202 -9.86 37.56 -37.83
C LYS A 202 -9.75 36.42 -36.81
N CYS A 203 -10.33 35.27 -37.16
CA CYS A 203 -10.08 34.01 -36.45
C CYS A 203 -8.61 33.64 -36.64
N VAL A 204 -7.92 33.33 -35.54
CA VAL A 204 -6.53 32.86 -35.60
C VAL A 204 -6.57 31.35 -35.82
N HIS A 205 -6.07 30.87 -36.95
CA HIS A 205 -6.03 29.43 -37.27
C HIS A 205 -4.67 28.78 -36.96
N ASP A 206 -3.64 29.59 -36.67
CA ASP A 206 -2.30 29.13 -36.32
C ASP A 206 -2.24 28.71 -34.84
N PHE A 207 -2.85 27.55 -34.56
CA PHE A 207 -2.85 26.96 -33.23
C PHE A 207 -1.67 26.03 -33.09
N ILE A 208 -0.77 26.34 -32.15
CA ILE A 208 0.17 25.33 -31.69
C ILE A 208 -0.65 24.27 -30.94
N ARG A 209 -0.73 23.06 -31.50
CA ARG A 209 -1.29 21.89 -30.80
C ARG A 209 -0.51 21.67 -29.51
N LYS A 210 -1.06 22.14 -28.39
CA LYS A 210 -0.49 21.91 -27.06
C LYS A 210 -1.46 21.09 -26.23
N LEU A 211 -0.90 20.16 -25.48
CA LEU A 211 -1.60 19.60 -24.33
C LEU A 211 -1.96 20.80 -23.42
N GLY A 212 -3.17 20.81 -22.83
CA GLY A 212 -3.66 21.95 -22.05
C GLY A 212 -2.68 22.39 -20.96
N SER A 213 -2.79 23.61 -20.41
CA SER A 213 -2.02 23.99 -19.22
C SER A 213 -2.93 24.01 -17.99
N LEU A 214 -2.36 23.79 -16.82
CA LEU A 214 -3.01 23.90 -15.53
C LEU A 214 -2.44 25.08 -14.76
N LYS A 215 -3.32 25.92 -14.24
CA LYS A 215 -2.96 27.00 -13.33
C LYS A 215 -3.58 26.72 -11.97
N MET A 216 -2.76 26.75 -10.94
CA MET A 216 -3.21 26.72 -9.54
C MET A 216 -3.50 28.16 -9.12
N GLU A 217 -4.76 28.48 -8.81
CA GLU A 217 -5.16 29.84 -8.40
C GLU A 217 -4.91 30.10 -6.92
N ASP A 218 -5.00 29.06 -6.08
CA ASP A 218 -4.82 29.14 -4.63
C ASP A 218 -3.92 27.99 -4.15
N PRO A 219 -2.68 28.28 -3.72
CA PRO A 219 -1.75 27.29 -3.19
C PRO A 219 -2.23 26.60 -1.91
N GLN A 220 -3.13 27.20 -1.13
CA GLN A 220 -3.69 26.57 0.08
C GLN A 220 -4.72 25.50 -0.26
N ARG A 221 -5.31 25.56 -1.45
CA ARG A 221 -6.31 24.60 -1.97
C ARG A 221 -5.89 24.06 -3.33
N PRO A 222 -4.72 23.41 -3.42
CA PRO A 222 -4.05 23.17 -4.70
C PRO A 222 -4.91 22.36 -5.68
N VAL A 223 -5.67 21.37 -5.19
CA VAL A 223 -6.55 20.55 -6.05
C VAL A 223 -7.81 21.30 -6.49
N ASP A 224 -8.49 21.96 -5.55
CA ASP A 224 -9.77 22.62 -5.82
C ASP A 224 -9.59 23.94 -6.61
N SER A 225 -8.40 24.53 -6.55
CA SER A 225 -8.04 25.77 -7.24
C SER A 225 -7.42 25.56 -8.62
N LEU A 226 -7.22 24.30 -9.04
CA LEU A 226 -6.70 24.00 -10.36
C LEU A 226 -7.71 24.37 -11.44
N ARG A 227 -7.20 25.03 -12.48
CA ARG A 227 -7.95 25.49 -13.64
C ARG A 227 -7.21 25.13 -14.92
N ARG A 228 -7.97 24.88 -15.97
CA ARG A 228 -7.47 24.84 -17.35
C ARG A 228 -7.11 26.25 -17.77
N HIS A 229 -5.88 26.45 -18.22
CA HIS A 229 -5.40 27.74 -18.71
C HIS A 229 -4.56 27.54 -19.98
N ASN A 230 -4.44 28.59 -20.79
CA ASN A 230 -3.47 28.63 -21.88
C ASN A 230 -2.69 29.94 -21.77
N PRO A 231 -1.44 29.92 -21.27
CA PRO A 231 -0.65 31.14 -21.07
C PRO A 231 -0.12 31.75 -22.37
N HIS A 232 -0.38 31.12 -23.53
CA HIS A 232 0.29 31.46 -24.78
C HIS A 232 -0.71 31.73 -25.88
N CYS A 233 -1.78 32.41 -25.52
CA CYS A 233 -2.70 32.89 -26.52
C CYS A 233 -2.04 33.93 -27.40
N PRO A 234 -2.19 33.80 -28.74
CA PRO A 234 -1.69 34.79 -29.67
C PRO A 234 -2.11 36.20 -29.24
N LYS A 235 -1.30 37.21 -29.55
CA LYS A 235 -1.67 38.63 -29.39
C LYS A 235 -2.02 39.06 -27.95
N GLY A 236 -1.49 38.38 -26.93
CA GLY A 236 -1.62 38.80 -25.52
C GLY A 236 -3.04 38.68 -24.94
N LEU A 237 -3.90 37.88 -25.56
CA LEU A 237 -5.27 37.67 -25.11
C LEU A 237 -5.30 37.02 -23.72
N LYS A 238 -5.91 37.73 -22.76
CA LYS A 238 -6.14 37.21 -21.41
C LYS A 238 -7.35 36.28 -21.42
N VAL A 239 -7.11 34.98 -21.63
CA VAL A 239 -8.14 33.95 -21.45
C VAL A 239 -8.23 33.60 -19.96
N ALA A 240 -9.39 33.85 -19.37
CA ALA A 240 -9.65 33.50 -17.97
C ALA A 240 -9.46 31.98 -17.76
N PRO A 241 -8.83 31.54 -16.66
CA PRO A 241 -8.74 30.13 -16.34
C PRO A 241 -10.12 29.48 -16.20
N ILE A 242 -10.29 28.30 -16.80
CA ILE A 242 -11.56 27.58 -16.86
C ILE A 242 -11.56 26.49 -15.79
N LYS A 243 -12.67 26.34 -15.07
CA LYS A 243 -12.83 25.27 -14.09
C LYS A 243 -12.72 23.90 -14.75
N LEU A 244 -11.98 22.98 -14.15
CA LEU A 244 -11.90 21.60 -14.61
C LEU A 244 -13.29 20.95 -14.54
N GLU A 245 -13.79 20.45 -15.66
CA GLU A 245 -15.02 19.66 -15.71
C GLU A 245 -14.83 18.41 -14.86
N ARG A 246 -15.74 18.19 -13.91
CA ARG A 246 -15.79 16.94 -13.15
C ARG A 246 -16.28 15.85 -14.09
N LEU A 247 -15.60 14.71 -14.12
CA LEU A 247 -16.09 13.55 -14.86
C LEU A 247 -17.52 13.20 -14.42
N PHE A 248 -18.33 12.78 -15.40
CA PHE A 248 -19.73 12.41 -15.21
C PHE A 248 -19.92 11.46 -14.02
N ARG A 249 -20.98 11.71 -13.25
CA ARG A 249 -21.49 10.79 -12.23
C ARG A 249 -22.11 9.60 -12.96
N THR A 250 -21.60 8.40 -12.75
CA THR A 250 -22.29 7.18 -13.16
C THR A 250 -23.29 6.77 -12.07
N GLY A 251 -24.19 5.83 -12.35
CA GLY A 251 -25.14 5.33 -11.36
C GLY A 251 -24.46 4.75 -10.10
N SER A 252 -23.22 4.27 -10.22
CA SER A 252 -22.48 3.60 -9.14
C SER A 252 -21.33 4.44 -8.54
N HIS A 253 -20.83 5.45 -9.27
CA HIS A 253 -19.62 6.19 -8.86
C HIS A 253 -19.70 7.69 -9.20
N TRP A 254 -18.99 8.51 -8.42
CA TRP A 254 -18.62 9.88 -8.78
C TRP A 254 -17.10 10.00 -8.77
N PHE A 255 -16.50 10.94 -9.51
CA PHE A 255 -15.04 11.07 -9.55
C PHE A 255 -14.56 12.26 -8.72
N LYS A 256 -13.48 12.08 -7.97
CA LYS A 256 -12.77 13.12 -7.22
C LYS A 256 -11.36 13.28 -7.79
N MET A 257 -10.93 14.53 -7.95
CA MET A 257 -9.55 14.83 -8.32
C MET A 257 -8.64 14.67 -7.09
N ASP A 258 -7.49 14.03 -7.28
CA ASP A 258 -6.46 13.94 -6.24
C ASP A 258 -5.08 13.88 -6.90
N PHE A 259 -4.05 14.28 -6.16
CA PHE A 259 -2.69 14.00 -6.58
C PHE A 259 -2.36 12.53 -6.34
N PRO A 260 -1.48 11.93 -7.17
CA PRO A 260 -0.96 10.62 -6.85
C PRO A 260 -0.24 10.58 -5.51
N ARG A 261 -0.66 9.69 -4.60
CA ARG A 261 -0.07 9.54 -3.25
C ARG A 261 0.29 8.08 -2.96
N GLU A 262 1.19 7.86 -1.99
CA GLU A 262 1.60 6.52 -1.52
C GLU A 262 0.41 5.60 -1.23
N SER A 263 -0.68 6.14 -0.69
CA SER A 263 -1.91 5.41 -0.39
C SER A 263 -2.75 5.01 -1.62
N MET A 264 -2.31 5.34 -2.84
CA MET A 264 -3.02 4.97 -4.06
C MET A 264 -2.50 3.70 -4.72
N SER A 265 -1.36 3.14 -4.30
CA SER A 265 -0.88 1.87 -4.84
C SER A 265 -0.26 1.07 -3.72
N VAL A 266 -0.97 0.05 -3.24
CA VAL A 266 -0.52 -0.79 -2.12
C VAL A 266 -0.41 -2.23 -2.61
N PRO A 267 0.74 -2.90 -2.40
CA PRO A 267 0.85 -4.32 -2.70
C PRO A 267 -0.14 -5.08 -1.83
N LEU A 268 -0.89 -5.97 -2.45
CA LEU A 268 -1.74 -6.93 -1.75
C LEU A 268 -0.89 -8.16 -1.47
N GLN A 269 -0.68 -8.44 -0.19
CA GLN A 269 0.29 -9.42 0.25
C GLN A 269 -0.30 -10.34 1.31
N VAL A 270 0.08 -11.61 1.20
CA VAL A 270 -0.07 -12.58 2.27
C VAL A 270 1.30 -13.05 2.70
N SER A 271 1.46 -13.32 3.99
CA SER A 271 2.66 -13.93 4.54
C SER A 271 2.30 -15.18 5.33
N ALA A 272 3.04 -16.25 5.08
CA ALA A 272 3.05 -17.44 5.92
C ALA A 272 4.39 -17.48 6.66
N VAL A 273 4.35 -17.91 7.92
CA VAL A 273 5.52 -17.93 8.80
C VAL A 273 5.59 -19.26 9.49
N GLU A 274 6.79 -19.81 9.57
CA GLU A 274 7.13 -20.91 10.48
C GLU A 274 8.29 -20.49 11.36
N SER A 275 8.21 -20.82 12.65
CA SER A 275 9.34 -20.68 13.57
C SER A 275 10.13 -21.98 13.59
N TYR A 276 11.45 -21.88 13.59
CA TYR A 276 12.34 -23.02 13.74
C TYR A 276 13.46 -22.70 14.73
N ASN A 277 14.09 -23.75 15.23
CA ASN A 277 15.21 -23.64 16.14
C ASN A 277 16.47 -24.17 15.45
N LEU A 278 17.58 -23.46 15.60
CA LEU A 278 18.89 -23.99 15.26
C LEU A 278 19.49 -24.66 16.50
N THR A 279 20.32 -25.68 16.29
CA THR A 279 21.10 -26.28 17.39
C THR A 279 22.19 -25.29 17.78
N ASN A 280 22.16 -24.79 19.02
CA ASN A 280 23.05 -23.75 19.56
C ASN A 280 22.94 -22.41 18.80
N ASP A 281 21.97 -21.58 19.17
CA ASP A 281 21.78 -20.24 18.61
C ASP A 281 21.95 -19.20 19.72
N PRO A 282 23.21 -18.85 20.08
CA PRO A 282 23.49 -18.05 21.27
C PRO A 282 22.84 -16.66 21.22
N GLU A 283 22.66 -16.09 20.02
CA GLU A 283 21.96 -14.81 19.82
C GLU A 283 20.49 -14.91 20.25
N ILE A 284 19.79 -15.99 19.84
CA ILE A 284 18.39 -16.21 20.18
C ILE A 284 18.25 -16.59 21.66
N ASP A 285 19.18 -17.38 22.18
CA ASP A 285 19.17 -17.83 23.58
C ASP A 285 19.35 -16.63 24.53
N GLU A 286 20.32 -15.75 24.28
CA GLU A 286 20.55 -14.52 25.08
C GLU A 286 19.29 -13.64 25.14
N VAL A 287 18.66 -13.37 23.98
CA VAL A 287 17.44 -12.56 23.93
C VAL A 287 16.30 -13.24 24.70
N ASN A 288 16.18 -14.56 24.62
CA ASN A 288 15.14 -15.30 25.32
C ASN A 288 15.34 -15.34 26.85
N GLU A 289 16.58 -15.36 27.34
CA GLU A 289 16.89 -15.22 28.76
C GLU A 289 16.40 -13.88 29.32
N VAL A 290 16.64 -12.79 28.59
CA VAL A 290 16.13 -11.46 28.97
C VAL A 290 14.59 -11.44 28.93
N LEU A 291 13.99 -11.98 27.87
CA LEU A 291 12.53 -12.03 27.72
C LEU A 291 11.84 -12.90 28.78
N ALA A 292 12.48 -13.95 29.30
CA ALA A 292 11.89 -14.84 30.31
C ALA A 292 11.43 -14.05 31.54
N ASN A 293 12.22 -13.06 31.97
CA ASN A 293 11.93 -12.22 33.12
C ASN A 293 10.92 -11.10 32.83
N ILE A 294 10.78 -10.69 31.56
CA ILE A 294 10.01 -9.51 31.17
C ILE A 294 8.61 -9.89 30.67
N LYS A 295 8.47 -11.03 29.98
CA LYS A 295 7.19 -11.52 29.45
C LYS A 295 6.04 -11.49 30.49
N PRO A 296 6.23 -11.95 31.75
CA PRO A 296 5.16 -11.90 32.76
C PRO A 296 4.70 -10.49 33.13
N VAL A 297 5.56 -9.48 32.95
CA VAL A 297 5.25 -8.06 33.20
C VAL A 297 4.51 -7.44 32.01
N LEU A 298 4.78 -7.89 30.79
CA LEU A 298 4.20 -7.31 29.58
C LEU A 298 2.84 -7.93 29.22
N PHE A 299 2.69 -9.24 29.44
CA PHE A 299 1.58 -10.03 28.91
C PHE A 299 0.78 -10.72 30.00
N ASN A 300 -0.53 -10.73 29.83
CA ASN A 300 -1.45 -11.46 30.70
C ASN A 300 -1.34 -12.98 30.46
N PRO A 301 -0.87 -13.77 31.44
CA PRO A 301 -0.68 -15.22 31.30
C PRO A 301 -2.00 -15.99 31.18
N LYS A 302 -3.16 -15.36 31.42
CA LYS A 302 -4.47 -15.97 31.17
C LYS A 302 -4.79 -16.08 29.68
N VAL A 303 -4.20 -15.21 28.87
CA VAL A 303 -4.48 -15.12 27.42
C VAL A 303 -3.26 -15.52 26.60
N VAL A 304 -2.06 -15.24 27.11
CA VAL A 304 -0.78 -15.50 26.42
C VAL A 304 -0.10 -16.72 27.03
N ASP A 305 0.38 -17.61 26.16
CA ASP A 305 1.26 -18.72 26.51
C ASP A 305 2.69 -18.19 26.63
N LEU A 306 3.12 -17.83 27.84
CA LEU A 306 4.41 -17.19 28.08
C LEU A 306 5.59 -18.13 27.79
N GLU A 307 5.41 -19.44 27.89
CA GLU A 307 6.49 -20.42 27.62
C GLU A 307 6.71 -20.57 26.12
N LYS A 308 5.63 -20.68 25.34
CA LYS A 308 5.73 -20.80 23.88
C LYS A 308 6.02 -19.48 23.18
N SER A 309 5.70 -18.35 23.83
CA SER A 309 6.03 -17.02 23.30
C SER A 309 7.52 -16.72 23.46
N ARG A 310 8.24 -16.51 22.36
CA ARG A 310 9.70 -16.41 22.36
C ARG A 310 10.25 -15.65 21.17
N PHE A 311 11.49 -15.16 21.30
CA PHE A 311 12.31 -14.76 20.17
C PHE A 311 12.81 -16.02 19.44
N SER A 312 12.80 -16.02 18.12
CA SER A 312 13.08 -17.23 17.33
C SER A 312 13.53 -16.90 15.91
N ARG A 313 14.20 -17.85 15.26
CA ARG A 313 14.39 -17.84 13.82
C ARG A 313 13.08 -18.16 13.12
N LEU A 314 12.79 -17.42 12.06
CA LEU A 314 11.54 -17.48 11.33
C LEU A 314 11.84 -17.66 9.85
N ARG A 315 11.12 -18.58 9.22
CA ARG A 315 11.07 -18.66 7.75
C ARG A 315 9.76 -18.05 7.29
N VAL A 316 9.87 -17.06 6.43
CA VAL A 316 8.75 -16.24 5.98
C VAL A 316 8.60 -16.39 4.47
N LEU A 317 7.45 -16.89 4.04
CA LEU A 317 7.04 -16.84 2.64
C LEU A 317 6.09 -15.66 2.46
N GLU A 318 6.54 -14.62 1.75
CA GLU A 318 5.70 -13.49 1.37
C GLU A 318 5.29 -13.60 -0.08
N ILE A 319 3.98 -13.54 -0.33
CA ILE A 319 3.40 -13.61 -1.66
C ILE A 319 2.65 -12.30 -1.94
N THR A 320 3.05 -11.64 -3.02
CA THR A 320 2.34 -10.48 -3.58
C THR A 320 1.43 -10.96 -4.70
N TYR A 321 0.12 -10.95 -4.42
CA TYR A 321 -0.89 -11.50 -5.33
C TYR A 321 -1.66 -10.45 -6.12
N GLY A 322 -1.34 -9.18 -5.91
CA GLY A 322 -1.96 -8.10 -6.63
C GLY A 322 -1.48 -6.75 -6.16
N PHE A 323 -1.98 -5.72 -6.83
CA PHE A 323 -1.77 -4.34 -6.44
C PHE A 323 -3.11 -3.64 -6.39
N ARG A 324 -3.37 -3.02 -5.24
CA ARG A 324 -4.53 -2.17 -5.09
C ARG A 324 -4.21 -0.78 -5.60
N ILE A 325 -4.91 -0.35 -6.65
CA ILE A 325 -4.76 1.01 -7.19
C ILE A 325 -6.00 1.84 -6.82
N GLY A 326 -5.79 3.00 -6.17
CA GLY A 326 -6.84 3.92 -5.70
C GLY A 326 -6.90 4.09 -4.17
N ASN A 327 -7.25 5.30 -3.73
CA ASN A 327 -7.23 5.79 -2.35
C ASN A 327 -8.06 4.92 -1.36
N LYS A 328 -7.66 4.97 -0.08
CA LYS A 328 -8.24 4.34 1.11
C LYS A 328 -9.75 4.51 1.29
N PHE A 329 -10.38 5.52 0.70
CA PHE A 329 -11.75 5.87 1.06
C PHE A 329 -12.84 5.43 0.11
N ASN A 330 -12.64 5.24 -1.19
CA ASN A 330 -13.76 4.93 -2.08
C ASN A 330 -13.32 4.26 -3.41
N GLY A 331 -13.95 3.13 -3.78
CA GLY A 331 -13.88 2.52 -5.12
C GLY A 331 -12.51 1.93 -5.49
N VAL A 332 -12.32 0.64 -5.21
CA VAL A 332 -11.05 -0.06 -5.42
C VAL A 332 -11.07 -0.78 -6.76
N SER A 333 -9.98 -0.67 -7.49
CA SER A 333 -9.63 -1.66 -8.49
C SER A 333 -8.38 -2.35 -8.03
N SER A 334 -8.60 -3.56 -7.54
CA SER A 334 -7.52 -4.48 -7.28
C SER A 334 -7.17 -5.10 -8.63
N TYR A 335 -5.94 -4.87 -9.06
CA TYR A 335 -5.35 -5.68 -10.11
C TYR A 335 -4.96 -6.99 -9.45
N TYR A 336 -5.85 -7.98 -9.58
CA TYR A 336 -5.55 -9.36 -9.23
C TYR A 336 -4.77 -10.00 -10.37
N LEU A 337 -3.97 -11.01 -10.04
CA LEU A 337 -3.34 -11.88 -11.03
C LEU A 337 -4.40 -12.39 -12.02
N ASP A 338 -4.12 -12.25 -13.32
CA ASP A 338 -4.91 -12.88 -14.37
C ASP A 338 -4.46 -14.34 -14.49
N GLY A 339 -5.34 -15.24 -14.04
CA GLY A 339 -5.00 -16.58 -13.56
C GLY A 339 -4.71 -17.62 -14.64
N GLN A 340 -3.98 -17.29 -15.71
CA GLN A 340 -3.67 -18.31 -16.72
C GLN A 340 -2.57 -19.30 -16.28
N GLU A 341 -1.75 -18.98 -15.27
CA GLU A 341 -0.68 -19.89 -14.80
C GLU A 341 -0.41 -19.91 -13.28
N ASN A 342 -1.23 -19.24 -12.45
CA ASN A 342 -1.03 -19.15 -10.97
C ASN A 342 0.40 -18.78 -10.52
N ASN A 343 1.15 -18.09 -11.36
CA ASN A 343 2.45 -17.53 -11.01
C ASN A 343 2.27 -16.28 -10.15
N VAL A 344 2.90 -16.27 -8.97
CA VAL A 344 2.86 -15.16 -8.02
C VAL A 344 4.25 -14.58 -7.82
N LEU A 345 4.34 -13.29 -7.52
CA LEU A 345 5.59 -12.73 -7.01
C LEU A 345 5.73 -13.11 -5.55
N GLY A 346 6.90 -13.59 -5.17
CA GLY A 346 7.17 -13.80 -3.75
C GLY A 346 8.64 -13.84 -3.42
N ARG A 347 8.89 -13.91 -2.13
CA ARG A 347 10.20 -14.16 -1.56
C ARG A 347 10.07 -15.09 -0.37
N LEU A 348 11.08 -15.94 -0.22
CA LEU A 348 11.28 -16.77 0.97
C LEU A 348 12.48 -16.18 1.70
N THR A 349 12.31 -15.86 2.98
CA THR A 349 13.33 -15.20 3.78
C THR A 349 13.50 -15.93 5.09
N ASP A 350 14.73 -16.32 5.41
CA ASP A 350 15.10 -16.84 6.72
C ASP A 350 15.56 -15.64 7.56
N THR A 351 14.82 -15.30 8.63
CA THR A 351 15.00 -14.08 9.44
C THR A 351 14.85 -14.39 10.94
N GLN A 352 14.83 -13.37 11.77
CA GLN A 352 14.53 -13.47 13.20
C GLN A 352 13.41 -12.51 13.62
N GLY A 353 12.76 -12.85 14.73
CA GLY A 353 11.65 -12.07 15.24
C GLY A 353 11.05 -12.68 16.49
N PHE A 354 9.95 -12.09 16.92
CA PHE A 354 9.20 -12.49 18.09
C PHE A 354 7.91 -13.21 17.71
N LEU A 355 7.74 -14.41 18.25
CA LEU A 355 6.52 -15.20 18.19
C LEU A 355 5.75 -15.02 19.49
N LEU A 356 4.53 -14.50 19.40
CA LEU A 356 3.57 -14.42 20.49
C LEU A 356 2.48 -15.48 20.29
N VAL A 357 2.32 -16.36 21.28
CA VAL A 357 1.34 -17.44 21.26
C VAL A 357 0.20 -17.12 22.22
N LEU A 358 -1.02 -17.09 21.70
CA LEU A 358 -2.26 -16.97 22.47
C LEU A 358 -2.76 -18.38 22.82
N LYS A 359 -3.20 -18.55 24.06
CA LYS A 359 -3.76 -19.81 24.54
C LYS A 359 -5.16 -20.07 23.94
N PRO A 360 -5.69 -21.31 24.02
CA PRO A 360 -7.04 -21.65 23.54
C PRO A 360 -8.16 -20.74 24.08
N GLU A 361 -8.04 -20.28 25.33
CA GLU A 361 -9.00 -19.42 26.01
C GLU A 361 -9.23 -18.08 25.28
N PHE A 362 -8.32 -17.68 24.39
CA PHE A 362 -8.52 -16.56 23.48
C PHE A 362 -9.81 -16.70 22.66
N HIS A 363 -10.16 -17.91 22.21
CA HIS A 363 -11.36 -18.13 21.42
C HIS A 363 -12.63 -17.86 22.24
N ASP A 364 -12.69 -18.40 23.45
CA ASP A 364 -13.84 -18.26 24.35
C ASP A 364 -14.04 -16.80 24.77
N LEU A 365 -12.94 -16.08 25.01
CA LEU A 365 -12.98 -14.64 25.31
C LEU A 365 -13.60 -13.83 24.16
N ILE A 366 -13.29 -14.17 22.91
CA ILE A 366 -13.89 -13.49 21.75
C ILE A 366 -15.38 -13.79 21.65
N GLU A 367 -15.81 -15.04 21.85
CA GLU A 367 -17.23 -15.41 21.84
C GLU A 367 -18.00 -14.63 22.91
N LYS A 368 -17.47 -14.63 24.14
CA LYS A 368 -18.06 -13.88 25.25
C LYS A 368 -18.18 -12.38 24.94
N LEU A 369 -17.10 -11.77 24.43
CA LEU A 369 -17.11 -10.35 24.07
C LEU A 369 -18.11 -10.04 22.96
N LYS A 370 -18.30 -10.94 22.00
CA LYS A 370 -19.29 -10.79 20.93
C LYS A 370 -20.72 -10.80 21.49
N GLU A 371 -21.02 -11.71 22.40
CA GLU A 371 -22.32 -11.80 23.08
C GLU A 371 -22.62 -10.52 23.89
N GLU A 372 -21.66 -10.05 24.69
CA GLU A 372 -21.79 -8.87 25.54
C GLU A 372 -21.92 -7.55 24.75
N SER A 373 -21.27 -7.47 23.58
CA SER A 373 -21.26 -6.25 22.76
C SER A 373 -22.36 -6.20 21.69
N HIS A 374 -23.18 -7.26 21.57
CA HIS A 374 -24.15 -7.45 20.49
C HIS A 374 -23.54 -7.21 19.09
N GLU A 375 -22.29 -7.60 18.90
CA GLU A 375 -21.59 -7.44 17.63
C GLU A 375 -22.25 -8.31 16.54
N THR A 376 -22.55 -7.68 15.41
CA THR A 376 -23.23 -8.35 14.28
C THR A 376 -22.31 -9.25 13.46
N GLN A 377 -21.00 -9.11 13.65
CA GLN A 377 -20.00 -9.88 12.90
C GLN A 377 -19.81 -11.28 13.48
N SER A 378 -19.40 -12.23 12.63
CA SER A 378 -19.14 -13.60 13.10
C SER A 378 -17.93 -13.62 14.05
N ALA A 379 -17.86 -14.65 14.89
CA ALA A 379 -16.77 -14.76 15.84
C ALA A 379 -15.43 -15.08 15.14
N GLU A 380 -15.47 -15.83 14.05
CA GLU A 380 -14.31 -16.08 13.17
C GLU A 380 -13.73 -14.77 12.64
N TYR A 381 -14.60 -13.84 12.23
CA TYR A 381 -14.19 -12.52 11.79
C TYR A 381 -13.54 -11.72 12.94
N LEU A 382 -14.15 -11.74 14.14
CA LEU A 382 -13.60 -11.04 15.30
C LEU A 382 -12.25 -11.63 15.77
N LYS A 383 -12.09 -12.96 15.73
CA LYS A 383 -10.82 -13.66 16.01
C LYS A 383 -9.73 -13.14 15.09
N GLU A 384 -10.01 -13.03 13.79
CA GLU A 384 -9.07 -12.48 12.81
C GLU A 384 -8.74 -11.00 13.09
N VAL A 385 -9.76 -10.17 13.34
CA VAL A 385 -9.58 -8.75 13.68
C VAL A 385 -8.71 -8.57 14.92
N ALA A 386 -8.87 -9.43 15.94
CA ALA A 386 -8.10 -9.38 17.17
C ALA A 386 -6.62 -9.66 16.94
N VAL A 387 -6.26 -10.81 16.35
CA VAL A 387 -4.85 -11.15 16.08
C VAL A 387 -4.20 -10.18 15.09
N HIS A 388 -4.97 -9.67 14.12
CA HIS A 388 -4.50 -8.65 13.19
C HIS A 388 -4.22 -7.31 13.90
N SER A 389 -5.10 -6.90 14.82
CA SER A 389 -4.90 -5.70 15.64
C SER A 389 -3.72 -5.85 16.59
N LEU A 390 -3.52 -7.05 17.17
CA LEU A 390 -2.40 -7.36 18.04
C LEU A 390 -1.06 -7.29 17.28
N LYS A 391 -0.99 -7.86 16.07
CA LYS A 391 0.17 -7.68 15.16
C LYS A 391 0.50 -6.19 14.97
N HIS A 392 -0.51 -5.37 14.71
CA HIS A 392 -0.31 -3.93 14.52
C HIS A 392 0.17 -3.23 15.78
N ALA A 393 -0.37 -3.59 16.94
CA ALA A 393 0.06 -3.04 18.23
C ALA A 393 1.55 -3.28 18.47
N LEU A 394 2.04 -4.50 18.18
CA LEU A 394 3.46 -4.85 18.34
C LEU A 394 4.38 -4.15 17.34
N LEU A 395 3.90 -3.82 16.13
CA LEU A 395 4.71 -3.20 15.07
C LEU A 395 4.73 -1.66 15.11
N VAL A 396 3.68 -1.01 15.61
CA VAL A 396 3.45 0.43 15.39
C VAL A 396 4.54 1.33 16.00
N LEU A 397 5.22 0.87 17.05
CA LEU A 397 6.30 1.60 17.72
C LEU A 397 7.70 1.06 17.46
N ALA A 398 7.85 -0.15 16.89
CA ALA A 398 9.17 -0.74 16.64
C ALA A 398 10.13 0.20 15.88
N PRO A 399 9.71 0.93 14.82
CA PRO A 399 10.61 1.85 14.11
C PRO A 399 11.12 3.00 14.98
N MET A 400 10.27 3.50 15.88
CA MET A 400 10.62 4.62 16.76
C MET A 400 11.63 4.22 17.82
N TYR A 401 11.55 3.00 18.35
CA TYR A 401 12.45 2.52 19.40
C TYR A 401 13.76 1.97 18.88
N THR A 402 13.78 1.51 17.63
CA THR A 402 14.97 0.91 17.01
C THR A 402 15.71 1.89 16.09
N GLY A 403 15.07 2.98 15.67
CA GLY A 403 15.63 3.95 14.71
C GLY A 403 15.62 3.48 13.26
N PHE A 404 15.14 2.26 12.97
CA PHE A 404 15.01 1.74 11.61
C PHE A 404 13.76 2.26 10.89
N GLU A 405 13.77 2.17 9.57
CA GLU A 405 12.61 2.49 8.74
C GLU A 405 11.45 1.49 9.00
N PRO A 406 10.18 1.92 8.96
CA PRO A 406 9.03 1.01 9.12
C PRO A 406 9.03 -0.22 8.22
N GLU A 407 9.59 -0.09 7.02
CA GLU A 407 9.78 -1.11 5.98
C GLU A 407 10.71 -2.25 6.42
N LYS A 408 11.43 -2.07 7.54
CA LYS A 408 12.29 -3.08 8.14
C LYS A 408 11.59 -4.01 9.12
N PHE A 409 10.30 -3.77 9.40
CA PHE A 409 9.51 -4.55 10.35
C PHE A 409 8.20 -5.01 9.74
N HIS A 410 8.04 -6.32 9.63
CA HIS A 410 6.85 -6.97 9.11
C HIS A 410 6.22 -7.87 10.17
N GLY A 411 5.04 -8.41 9.85
CA GLY A 411 4.39 -9.36 10.73
C GLY A 411 3.34 -10.20 10.02
N SER A 412 3.05 -11.34 10.62
CA SER A 412 1.99 -12.25 10.21
C SER A 412 1.19 -12.70 11.42
N TYR A 413 0.12 -13.43 11.18
CA TYR A 413 -0.69 -14.03 12.23
C TYR A 413 -1.41 -15.26 11.70
N ASP A 414 -1.71 -16.19 12.60
CA ASP A 414 -2.52 -17.38 12.36
C ASP A 414 -3.63 -17.44 13.41
N VAL A 415 -4.86 -17.64 12.97
CA VAL A 415 -5.96 -18.08 13.85
C VAL A 415 -5.97 -19.59 13.74
N LEU A 416 -5.62 -20.29 14.81
CA LEU A 416 -5.54 -21.74 14.81
C LEU A 416 -6.91 -22.35 15.15
N LYS A 417 -6.94 -23.68 15.25
CA LYS A 417 -8.11 -24.39 15.74
C LYS A 417 -8.40 -23.99 17.20
N PRO A 418 -9.66 -24.10 17.67
CA PRO A 418 -10.04 -23.70 19.02
C PRO A 418 -9.13 -24.21 20.12
N GLU A 419 -8.67 -25.46 20.03
CA GLU A 419 -7.79 -26.13 20.98
C GLU A 419 -6.31 -25.68 20.94
N GLU A 420 -5.92 -24.87 19.95
CA GLU A 420 -4.55 -24.41 19.74
C GLU A 420 -4.38 -22.89 19.96
N GLY A 421 -5.46 -22.10 19.89
CA GLY A 421 -5.42 -20.66 20.13
C GLY A 421 -5.01 -19.83 18.90
N GLY A 422 -4.04 -18.94 19.08
CA GLY A 422 -3.61 -18.01 18.02
C GLY A 422 -2.12 -17.73 18.04
N ARG A 423 -1.56 -17.33 16.90
CA ARG A 423 -0.15 -16.93 16.80
C ARG A 423 -0.01 -15.59 16.12
N VAL A 424 0.85 -14.74 16.65
CA VAL A 424 1.24 -13.46 16.07
C VAL A 424 2.75 -13.44 15.95
N TYR A 425 3.24 -13.13 14.75
CA TYR A 425 4.66 -13.05 14.44
C TYR A 425 4.99 -11.60 14.07
N VAL A 426 6.05 -11.06 14.65
CA VAL A 426 6.67 -9.80 14.23
C VAL A 426 8.14 -10.04 13.98
N TYR A 427 8.66 -9.57 12.85
CA TYR A 427 9.98 -9.99 12.38
C TYR A 427 10.68 -8.93 11.54
N ASP A 428 11.99 -9.06 11.47
CA ASP A 428 12.85 -8.26 10.60
C ASP A 428 12.68 -8.72 9.14
N THR A 429 12.77 -7.81 8.18
CA THR A 429 12.52 -8.13 6.76
C THR A 429 13.71 -8.65 5.98
N ASP A 430 14.91 -8.55 6.54
CA ASP A 430 16.17 -8.85 5.84
C ASP A 430 16.59 -10.31 6.11
N GLU A 431 17.30 -10.93 5.17
CA GLU A 431 17.84 -12.28 5.35
C GLU A 431 18.82 -12.30 6.54
N GLY A 432 18.68 -13.28 7.43
CA GLY A 432 19.37 -13.37 8.72
C GLY A 432 18.79 -12.44 9.80
N GLY A 433 17.97 -11.46 9.42
CA GLY A 433 17.49 -10.36 10.26
C GLY A 433 18.40 -9.13 10.22
N ASN A 434 17.81 -7.96 10.47
CA ASN A 434 18.57 -6.70 10.54
C ASN A 434 18.96 -6.33 11.97
N GLY A 435 18.56 -7.13 12.96
CA GLY A 435 18.87 -6.96 14.37
C GLY A 435 17.95 -5.97 15.08
N GLY A 436 16.95 -5.41 14.38
CA GLY A 436 16.02 -4.43 14.94
C GLY A 436 15.20 -5.02 16.07
N PHE A 437 14.53 -6.15 15.85
CA PHE A 437 13.80 -6.83 16.93
C PHE A 437 14.73 -7.46 17.98
N ALA A 438 15.90 -7.98 17.60
CA ALA A 438 16.85 -8.54 18.56
C ALA A 438 17.30 -7.46 19.57
N ALA A 439 17.74 -6.30 19.08
CA ALA A 439 18.15 -5.18 19.94
C ALA A 439 17.00 -4.67 20.81
N LEU A 440 15.80 -4.53 20.25
CA LEU A 440 14.62 -4.09 20.99
C LEU A 440 14.21 -5.05 22.09
N MET A 441 14.32 -6.36 21.85
CA MET A 441 13.92 -7.40 22.80
C MET A 441 14.99 -7.64 23.87
N ASN A 442 16.26 -7.37 23.57
CA ASN A 442 17.37 -7.45 24.53
C ASN A 442 17.44 -6.24 25.48
N ASP A 443 16.87 -5.09 25.10
CA ASP A 443 16.77 -3.90 25.97
C ASP A 443 15.45 -3.89 26.77
N LYS A 444 15.54 -4.35 28.02
CA LYS A 444 14.41 -4.42 28.97
C LYS A 444 13.67 -3.10 29.13
N ASP A 445 14.39 -2.00 29.34
CA ASP A 445 13.79 -0.72 29.67
C ASP A 445 13.12 -0.10 28.44
N SER A 446 13.73 -0.25 27.28
CA SER A 446 13.12 0.17 26.02
C SER A 446 11.87 -0.67 25.69
N LEU A 447 11.91 -1.98 25.90
CA LEU A 447 10.77 -2.86 25.66
C LEU A 447 9.59 -2.52 26.58
N ILE A 448 9.82 -2.36 27.89
CA ILE A 448 8.78 -1.96 28.84
C ILE A 448 8.19 -0.60 28.47
N ARG A 449 9.02 0.39 28.14
CA ARG A 449 8.56 1.72 27.69
C ARG A 449 7.75 1.62 26.41
N MET A 450 8.16 0.80 25.45
CA MET A 450 7.42 0.60 24.21
C MET A 450 6.03 0.05 24.50
N PHE A 451 5.90 -0.98 25.34
CA PHE A 451 4.62 -1.59 25.67
C PHE A 451 3.69 -0.64 26.44
N LYS A 452 4.23 0.17 27.37
CA LYS A 452 3.47 1.25 28.01
C LYS A 452 2.91 2.23 26.98
N ASN A 453 3.73 2.62 26.00
CA ASN A 453 3.32 3.53 24.92
C ASN A 453 2.34 2.88 23.92
N ILE A 454 2.46 1.59 23.63
CA ILE A 454 1.47 0.83 22.84
C ILE A 454 0.10 0.95 23.50
N ARG A 455 0.03 0.73 24.82
CA ARG A 455 -1.23 0.82 25.56
C ARG A 455 -1.83 2.22 25.54
N GLN A 456 -1.04 3.26 25.80
CA GLN A 456 -1.50 4.65 25.68
C GLN A 456 -2.06 4.96 24.29
N ARG A 457 -1.43 4.41 23.23
CA ARG A 457 -1.95 4.53 21.87
C ARG A 457 -3.25 3.77 21.66
N LEU A 458 -3.40 2.58 22.23
CA LEU A 458 -4.65 1.80 22.16
C LEU A 458 -5.81 2.53 22.83
N GLU A 459 -5.59 3.28 23.91
CA GLU A 459 -6.60 4.12 24.54
C GLU A 459 -7.03 5.31 23.68
N CYS A 460 -6.14 5.78 22.80
CA CYS A 460 -6.40 6.77 21.74
C CYS A 460 -7.23 7.99 22.21
N ARG A 461 -6.98 8.50 23.42
CA ARG A 461 -7.79 9.55 24.08
C ARG A 461 -7.96 10.82 23.26
N THR A 462 -6.99 11.16 22.39
CA THR A 462 -7.04 12.37 21.55
C THR A 462 -8.08 12.30 20.42
N ARG A 463 -8.33 11.11 19.86
CA ARG A 463 -9.22 10.94 18.68
C ARG A 463 -10.46 10.12 18.99
N GLU A 464 -10.42 9.37 20.08
CA GLU A 464 -11.49 8.47 20.54
C GLU A 464 -12.07 7.60 19.42
N CYS A 465 -11.22 7.15 18.49
CA CYS A 465 -11.71 6.47 17.30
C CYS A 465 -12.46 5.19 17.67
N SER A 466 -13.54 4.87 16.95
CA SER A 466 -14.36 3.69 17.21
C SER A 466 -13.57 2.39 17.08
N ASN A 467 -12.85 2.26 15.97
CA ASN A 467 -12.12 1.04 15.59
C ASN A 467 -10.60 1.24 15.67
N ALA A 468 -10.03 1.95 14.70
CA ALA A 468 -8.60 2.24 14.64
C ALA A 468 -8.32 3.50 13.80
N CYS A 469 -7.21 4.17 14.08
CA CYS A 469 -6.76 5.36 13.35
C CYS A 469 -5.23 5.38 13.20
N LYS A 470 -4.74 6.43 12.51
CA LYS A 470 -3.31 6.68 12.29
C LYS A 470 -2.48 6.84 13.56
N GLN A 471 -3.09 7.29 14.65
CA GLN A 471 -2.38 7.50 15.92
C GLN A 471 -2.29 6.23 16.77
N CYS A 472 -3.22 5.27 16.61
CA CYS A 472 -3.25 4.08 17.45
C CYS A 472 -2.61 2.86 16.79
N LEU A 473 -3.16 2.36 15.68
CA LEU A 473 -2.86 1.03 15.14
C LEU A 473 -2.44 1.03 13.66
N PHE A 474 -2.48 2.15 12.93
CA PHE A 474 -2.09 2.08 11.52
C PHE A 474 -0.57 1.99 11.37
N ILE A 475 -0.14 1.03 10.58
CA ILE A 475 1.25 0.85 10.15
C ILE A 475 1.35 1.06 8.64
N LYS A 476 2.55 1.37 8.15
CA LYS A 476 2.78 1.57 6.71
C LYS A 476 2.65 0.26 5.92
N ASN A 477 3.24 -0.83 6.43
CA ASN A 477 3.43 -2.09 5.70
C ASN A 477 2.38 -3.15 6.06
N CYS A 478 1.10 -2.77 6.02
CA CYS A 478 0.02 -3.71 6.24
C CYS A 478 -0.49 -4.24 4.89
N GLY A 479 -0.27 -5.53 4.60
CA GLY A 479 -0.81 -6.20 3.41
C GLY A 479 -2.35 -6.13 3.29
N ASN A 480 -3.05 -6.03 4.42
CA ASN A 480 -4.51 -5.83 4.49
C ASN A 480 -4.92 -4.35 4.45
N VAL A 481 -4.00 -3.43 4.11
CA VAL A 481 -4.24 -1.99 3.94
C VAL A 481 -4.85 -1.32 5.19
N ASN A 482 -4.47 -1.81 6.38
CA ASN A 482 -5.01 -1.38 7.67
C ASN A 482 -6.54 -1.54 7.79
N ARG A 483 -7.13 -2.51 7.10
CA ARG A 483 -8.52 -2.97 7.31
C ARG A 483 -8.59 -3.95 8.48
N LYS A 484 -9.80 -4.24 8.97
CA LYS A 484 -10.02 -5.24 10.04
C LYS A 484 -9.15 -4.96 11.27
N LEU A 485 -9.21 -3.74 11.79
CA LEU A 485 -8.50 -3.32 13.00
C LEU A 485 -9.52 -2.82 14.02
N ASN A 486 -9.39 -3.25 15.27
CA ASN A 486 -10.25 -2.84 16.38
C ASN A 486 -9.44 -2.74 17.68
N ARG A 487 -9.15 -1.51 18.10
CA ARG A 487 -8.39 -1.23 19.34
C ARG A 487 -9.19 -1.59 20.59
N LYS A 488 -10.52 -1.43 20.57
CA LYS A 488 -11.39 -1.69 21.72
C LYS A 488 -11.48 -3.18 21.99
N LEU A 489 -11.61 -3.97 20.94
CA LEU A 489 -11.52 -5.43 21.02
C LEU A 489 -10.19 -5.87 21.63
N LEU A 490 -9.07 -5.30 21.18
CA LEU A 490 -7.76 -5.64 21.72
C LEU A 490 -7.58 -5.24 23.20
N LEU A 491 -8.11 -4.08 23.60
CA LEU A 491 -8.14 -3.67 25.00
C LEU A 491 -9.00 -4.60 25.86
N ALA A 492 -10.18 -4.98 25.37
CA ALA A 492 -11.11 -5.85 26.07
C ALA A 492 -10.58 -7.27 26.25
N LEU A 493 -9.75 -7.76 25.32
CA LEU A 493 -9.06 -9.05 25.48
C LEU A 493 -8.04 -9.07 26.61
N GLY A 494 -7.56 -7.90 27.06
CA GLY A 494 -6.61 -7.82 28.17
C GLY A 494 -5.30 -8.57 27.90
N VAL A 495 -4.82 -8.56 26.65
CA VAL A 495 -3.56 -9.24 26.26
C VAL A 495 -2.35 -8.63 26.97
N PHE A 496 -2.33 -7.30 27.09
CA PHE A 496 -1.28 -6.55 27.79
C PHE A 496 -1.71 -6.26 29.24
N TRP A 497 -0.78 -6.26 30.19
CA TRP A 497 -1.12 -5.97 31.58
C TRP A 497 -1.64 -4.54 31.79
N PRO A 498 -2.64 -4.38 32.68
CA PRO A 498 -3.14 -3.10 33.11
C PRO A 498 -2.23 -2.26 34.01
N ASP A 499 -1.04 -2.69 34.47
CA ASP A 499 0.07 -1.83 34.94
C ASP A 499 1.34 -2.64 35.25
#